data_AF-A0A6J2JTC0-F1
#
_entry.id   AF-A0A6J2JTC0-F1
#
_cell.length_a   1.000
_cell.length_b   1.000
_cell.length_c   1.000
_cell.angle_alpha   90.00
_cell.angle_beta   90.00
_cell.angle_gamma   90.00
#
_symmetry.space_group_name_H-M   'P 1'
#
loop_
_entity.id
_entity.type
_entity.pdbx_description
1 polymer ?
#
loop_
_entity_poly.entity_id
_entity_poly.type
_entity_poly.pdbx_seq_one_letter_code
_entity_poly.pdbx_strand_id
1 'polypeptide(L)'
;MASPLEQFVNNVRTMSASGNFRDLYEIIAKSDEVLQRNSFHLNTVLETLDIQQHSLGVLAVLVAKFSLPPGNPEVDRSTMYQQFHDFINNCNGEQVRFATDLYADLCHLLTNHLVEIKQPIRGLEILKKAIRKIQLFDSQLTSIHADLCQLCLLSKCMKPALEFLDTDVTGIGNELGGINDSKHFLLYYYYGGMIYTAMKNYDRALYFFEVVVTVPAMVVSHIMLEAYKKYILVSLILHGKVLPMPKYTSQVVCRFLKPLSAPYHDLVASQHAASKHREIFVRDKNMGLVNQVLNSMYKKNIQRLTKTFLTLSLSDVASRVELSGPLQAETYILNMIEEGEIYAMINQKDGMVVFLDSPEKYASPETLCVLEQQMAACTKLHQYIQEMDVQIQVNPQYVKKSVGSHDEDMPGTSQNTKTTYTM
;
A
#
# COMPACT_ATOMS: atom_id res chain seq x y z
N MET A 1 -45.96 -23.15 4.14
CA MET A 1 -44.90 -22.49 4.92
C MET A 1 -43.81 -22.14 3.94
N ALA A 2 -43.63 -20.85 3.64
CA ALA A 2 -42.61 -20.41 2.68
C ALA A 2 -41.23 -20.86 3.18
N SER A 3 -40.39 -21.37 2.29
CA SER A 3 -39.04 -21.78 2.68
C SER A 3 -38.28 -20.58 3.24
N PRO A 4 -37.33 -20.77 4.17
CA PRO A 4 -36.53 -19.66 4.73
C PRO A 4 -35.87 -18.77 3.66
N LEU A 5 -35.57 -19.35 2.49
CA LEU A 5 -35.05 -18.66 1.30
C LEU A 5 -36.10 -17.77 0.63
N GLU A 6 -37.34 -18.22 0.49
CA GLU A 6 -38.43 -17.41 -0.07
C GLU A 6 -38.77 -16.22 0.84
N GLN A 7 -38.69 -16.41 2.16
CA GLN A 7 -38.83 -15.31 3.12
C GLN A 7 -37.68 -14.31 3.00
N PHE A 8 -36.44 -14.78 2.82
CA PHE A 8 -35.29 -13.93 2.57
C PHE A 8 -35.45 -13.11 1.28
N VAL A 9 -35.82 -13.74 0.16
CA VAL A 9 -36.02 -13.06 -1.14
C VAL A 9 -37.16 -12.03 -1.07
N ASN A 10 -38.27 -12.36 -0.39
CA ASN A 10 -39.38 -11.42 -0.21
C ASN A 10 -39.00 -10.24 0.69
N ASN A 11 -38.22 -10.48 1.75
CA ASN A 11 -37.70 -9.41 2.62
C ASN A 11 -36.74 -8.50 1.84
N VAL A 12 -35.86 -9.07 1.02
CA VAL A 12 -34.94 -8.30 0.16
C VAL A 12 -35.70 -7.44 -0.84
N ARG A 13 -36.74 -7.97 -1.49
CA ARG A 13 -37.60 -7.21 -2.42
C ARG A 13 -38.37 -6.09 -1.75
N THR A 14 -38.97 -6.38 -0.60
CA THR A 14 -39.81 -5.41 0.14
C THR A 14 -38.95 -4.28 0.70
N MET A 15 -37.80 -4.61 1.29
CA MET A 15 -36.93 -3.63 1.93
C MET A 15 -36.16 -2.81 0.90
N SER A 16 -35.75 -3.42 -0.23
CA SER A 16 -35.15 -2.66 -1.32
C SER A 16 -36.13 -1.65 -1.94
N ALA A 17 -37.40 -2.04 -2.11
CA ALA A 17 -38.45 -1.11 -2.55
C ALA A 17 -38.76 0.00 -1.53
N SER A 18 -38.48 -0.24 -0.24
CA SER A 18 -38.70 0.73 0.84
C SER A 18 -37.53 1.70 1.09
N GLY A 19 -36.34 1.44 0.51
CA GLY A 19 -35.15 2.26 0.70
C GLY A 19 -34.42 2.10 2.05
N ASN A 20 -34.88 1.19 2.93
CA ASN A 20 -34.25 0.94 4.23
C ASN A 20 -33.08 -0.06 4.11
N PHE A 21 -31.95 0.42 3.58
CA PHE A 21 -30.77 -0.42 3.32
C PHE A 21 -30.00 -0.86 4.58
N ARG A 22 -30.14 -0.13 5.70
CA ARG A 22 -29.49 -0.50 6.99
C ARG A 22 -30.13 -1.73 7.63
N ASP A 23 -31.46 -1.77 7.69
CA ASP A 23 -32.19 -2.92 8.25
C ASP A 23 -32.03 -4.15 7.36
N LEU A 24 -31.92 -3.95 6.04
CA LEU A 24 -31.59 -5.01 5.09
C LEU A 24 -30.20 -5.61 5.36
N TYR A 25 -29.20 -4.80 5.71
CA TYR A 25 -27.87 -5.29 6.10
C TYR A 25 -27.93 -6.16 7.36
N GLU A 26 -28.68 -5.76 8.38
CA GLU A 26 -28.85 -6.58 9.60
C GLU A 26 -29.56 -7.90 9.33
N ILE A 27 -30.57 -7.89 8.46
CA ILE A 27 -31.28 -9.11 8.04
C ILE A 27 -30.32 -10.03 7.26
N ILE A 28 -29.49 -9.46 6.38
CA ILE A 28 -28.48 -10.20 5.63
C ILE A 28 -27.48 -10.86 6.59
N ALA A 29 -26.94 -10.12 7.55
CA ALA A 29 -26.01 -10.64 8.54
C ALA A 29 -26.61 -11.80 9.37
N LYS A 30 -27.92 -11.73 9.68
CA LYS A 30 -28.65 -12.81 10.39
C LYS A 30 -29.00 -14.01 9.51
N SER A 31 -29.02 -13.83 8.19
CA SER A 31 -29.42 -14.85 7.22
C SER A 31 -28.26 -15.63 6.59
N ASP A 32 -27.00 -15.27 6.88
CA ASP A 32 -25.81 -15.91 6.31
C ASP A 32 -25.79 -17.43 6.57
N GLU A 33 -26.14 -17.87 7.78
CA GLU A 33 -26.25 -19.31 8.11
C GLU A 33 -27.34 -20.05 7.32
N VAL A 34 -28.41 -19.36 6.94
CA VAL A 34 -29.54 -19.92 6.17
C VAL A 34 -29.17 -20.04 4.69
N LEU A 35 -28.37 -19.10 4.18
CA LEU A 35 -27.84 -19.11 2.81
C LEU A 35 -26.80 -20.22 2.63
N GLN A 36 -25.90 -20.40 3.60
CA GLN A 36 -24.88 -21.46 3.57
C GLN A 36 -25.49 -22.88 3.57
N ARG A 37 -26.63 -23.09 4.25
CA ARG A 37 -27.32 -24.39 4.31
C ARG A 37 -28.06 -24.77 3.02
N ASN A 38 -28.40 -23.80 2.16
CA ASN A 38 -29.26 -24.02 1.00
C ASN A 38 -28.56 -23.71 -0.34
N SER A 39 -27.29 -24.09 -0.45
CA SER A 39 -26.38 -23.76 -1.57
C SER A 39 -26.89 -24.17 -2.95
N PHE A 40 -27.60 -25.30 -3.06
CA PHE A 40 -28.11 -25.83 -4.33
C PHE A 40 -29.22 -24.97 -4.97
N HIS A 41 -29.95 -24.17 -4.19
CA HIS A 41 -31.04 -23.32 -4.69
C HIS A 41 -30.62 -21.86 -4.93
N LEU A 42 -29.38 -21.50 -4.59
CA LEU A 42 -28.89 -20.11 -4.72
C LEU A 42 -28.84 -19.63 -6.17
N ASN A 43 -28.60 -20.51 -7.15
CA ASN A 43 -28.66 -20.15 -8.57
C ASN A 43 -30.08 -19.75 -9.01
N THR A 44 -31.10 -20.47 -8.55
CA THR A 44 -32.52 -20.13 -8.80
C THR A 44 -32.90 -18.83 -8.09
N VAL A 45 -32.36 -18.58 -6.89
CA VAL A 45 -32.56 -17.32 -6.16
C VAL A 45 -31.92 -16.13 -6.90
N LEU A 46 -30.72 -16.31 -7.46
CA LEU A 46 -30.04 -15.29 -8.28
C LEU A 46 -30.83 -14.96 -9.56
N GLU A 47 -31.44 -15.95 -10.21
CA GLU A 47 -32.30 -15.71 -11.39
C GLU A 47 -33.58 -14.94 -11.05
N THR A 48 -34.06 -15.02 -9.81
CA THR A 48 -35.25 -14.28 -9.35
C THR A 48 -34.94 -12.85 -8.89
N LEU A 49 -33.68 -12.49 -8.66
CA LEU A 49 -33.29 -11.19 -8.11
C LEU A 49 -32.69 -10.31 -9.21
N ASP A 50 -33.24 -9.09 -9.35
CA ASP A 50 -32.64 -8.09 -10.23
C ASP A 50 -31.37 -7.50 -9.60
N ILE A 51 -30.26 -7.53 -10.35
CA ILE A 51 -28.93 -7.07 -9.94
C ILE A 51 -28.92 -5.56 -9.64
N GLN A 52 -29.74 -4.75 -10.32
CA GLN A 52 -29.78 -3.29 -10.11
C GLN A 52 -30.60 -2.90 -8.88
N GLN A 53 -31.70 -3.61 -8.65
CA GLN A 53 -32.63 -3.31 -7.57
C GLN A 53 -32.27 -4.03 -6.26
N HIS A 54 -31.65 -5.21 -6.31
CA HIS A 54 -31.36 -6.04 -5.13
C HIS A 54 -29.87 -6.34 -4.99
N SER A 55 -29.01 -5.39 -5.38
CA SER A 55 -27.55 -5.56 -5.40
C SER A 55 -27.01 -6.12 -4.09
N LEU A 56 -27.56 -5.67 -2.95
CA LEU A 56 -27.13 -6.07 -1.61
C LEU A 56 -27.49 -7.52 -1.26
N GLY A 57 -28.68 -7.98 -1.67
CA GLY A 57 -29.10 -9.37 -1.48
C GLY A 57 -28.39 -10.34 -2.42
N VAL A 58 -28.16 -9.92 -3.68
CA VAL A 58 -27.36 -10.68 -4.65
C VAL A 58 -25.92 -10.82 -4.16
N LEU A 59 -25.34 -9.77 -3.60
CA LEU A 59 -24.00 -9.77 -3.03
C LEU A 59 -23.86 -10.78 -1.88
N ALA A 60 -24.78 -10.79 -0.93
CA ALA A 60 -24.78 -11.74 0.18
C ALA A 60 -24.89 -13.19 -0.31
N VAL A 61 -25.76 -13.44 -1.29
CA VAL A 61 -25.92 -14.77 -1.92
C VAL A 61 -24.65 -15.21 -2.64
N LEU A 62 -23.98 -14.30 -3.36
CA LEU A 62 -22.72 -14.58 -4.04
C LEU A 62 -21.59 -14.86 -3.04
N VAL A 63 -21.46 -14.07 -1.97
CA VAL A 63 -20.49 -14.33 -0.90
C VAL A 63 -20.74 -15.71 -0.28
N ALA A 64 -21.98 -16.02 0.10
CA ALA A 64 -22.33 -17.33 0.67
C ALA A 64 -22.04 -18.50 -0.30
N LYS A 65 -22.28 -18.31 -1.60
CA LYS A 65 -21.98 -19.30 -2.63
C LYS A 65 -20.47 -19.55 -2.78
N PHE A 66 -19.65 -18.50 -2.71
CA PHE A 66 -18.21 -18.60 -2.94
C PHE A 66 -17.39 -18.91 -1.67
N SER A 67 -17.94 -18.69 -0.49
CA SER A 67 -17.34 -19.05 0.80
C SER A 67 -17.42 -20.55 1.13
N LEU A 68 -18.31 -21.31 0.46
CA LEU A 68 -18.44 -22.75 0.67
C LEU A 68 -17.32 -23.54 -0.02
N PRO A 69 -16.76 -24.60 0.63
CA PRO A 69 -15.78 -25.46 -0.02
C PRO A 69 -16.42 -26.19 -1.22
N PRO A 70 -15.70 -26.35 -2.34
CA PRO A 70 -16.27 -26.79 -3.60
C PRO A 70 -16.70 -28.25 -3.55
N GLY A 71 -18.02 -28.48 -3.55
CA GLY A 71 -18.59 -29.81 -3.83
C GLY A 71 -18.49 -30.19 -5.32
N ASN A 72 -18.49 -29.22 -6.24
CA ASN A 72 -18.36 -29.43 -7.69
C ASN A 72 -17.30 -28.47 -8.31
N PRO A 73 -16.14 -28.98 -8.74
CA PRO A 73 -14.96 -28.13 -8.97
C PRO A 73 -14.79 -27.48 -10.35
N GLU A 74 -15.60 -27.74 -11.39
CA GLU A 74 -15.26 -27.28 -12.76
C GLU A 74 -16.26 -26.30 -13.42
N VAL A 75 -17.57 -26.46 -13.21
CA VAL A 75 -18.60 -25.62 -13.86
C VAL A 75 -18.90 -24.34 -13.07
N ASP A 76 -18.87 -24.40 -11.74
CA ASP A 76 -19.13 -23.23 -10.89
C ASP A 76 -17.97 -22.22 -10.91
N ARG A 77 -16.73 -22.67 -11.14
CA ARG A 77 -15.54 -21.79 -11.18
C ARG A 77 -15.44 -20.97 -12.48
N SER A 78 -15.87 -21.54 -13.60
CA SER A 78 -15.89 -20.82 -14.88
C SER A 78 -17.02 -19.80 -14.97
N THR A 79 -18.18 -20.11 -14.37
CA THR A 79 -19.32 -19.21 -14.27
C THR A 79 -19.17 -18.17 -13.15
N MET A 80 -18.42 -18.46 -12.08
CA MET A 80 -18.10 -17.52 -10.98
C MET A 80 -17.53 -16.20 -11.49
N TYR A 81 -16.56 -16.26 -12.40
CA TYR A 81 -15.96 -15.04 -12.99
C TYR A 81 -16.99 -14.23 -13.80
N GLN A 82 -17.84 -14.90 -14.57
CA GLN A 82 -18.89 -14.23 -15.36
C GLN A 82 -19.97 -13.62 -14.46
N GLN A 83 -20.44 -14.36 -13.45
CA GLN A 83 -21.41 -13.87 -12.45
C GLN A 83 -20.86 -12.67 -11.68
N PHE A 84 -19.58 -12.68 -11.29
CA PHE A 84 -18.94 -11.55 -10.64
C PHE A 84 -18.77 -10.37 -11.61
N HIS A 85 -18.34 -10.61 -12.85
CA HIS A 85 -18.21 -9.57 -13.86
C HIS A 85 -19.54 -8.87 -14.14
N ASP A 86 -20.62 -9.63 -14.29
CA ASP A 86 -21.96 -9.09 -14.54
C ASP A 86 -22.50 -8.34 -13.32
N PHE A 87 -22.24 -8.86 -12.12
CA PHE A 87 -22.54 -8.16 -10.88
C PHE A 87 -21.80 -6.82 -10.78
N ILE A 88 -20.47 -6.80 -10.86
CA ILE A 88 -19.69 -5.55 -10.72
C ILE A 88 -20.04 -4.53 -11.79
N ASN A 89 -20.35 -4.93 -13.02
CA ASN A 89 -20.78 -3.97 -14.05
C ASN A 89 -22.17 -3.41 -13.77
N ASN A 90 -23.15 -4.26 -13.44
CA ASN A 90 -24.57 -3.86 -13.35
C ASN A 90 -25.02 -3.43 -11.94
N CYS A 91 -24.21 -3.65 -10.92
CA CYS A 91 -24.55 -3.36 -9.53
C CYS A 91 -24.67 -1.86 -9.22
N ASN A 92 -25.63 -1.51 -8.35
CA ASN A 92 -25.86 -0.16 -7.85
C ASN A 92 -24.87 0.20 -6.72
N GLY A 93 -24.07 1.25 -6.94
CA GLY A 93 -23.05 1.71 -6.00
C GLY A 93 -23.62 2.23 -4.67
N GLU A 94 -24.84 2.78 -4.66
CA GLU A 94 -25.45 3.32 -3.43
C GLU A 94 -25.79 2.22 -2.42
N GLN A 95 -26.29 1.07 -2.90
CA GLN A 95 -26.62 -0.07 -2.04
C GLN A 95 -25.36 -0.77 -1.51
N VAL A 96 -24.34 -0.91 -2.36
CA VAL A 96 -23.06 -1.54 -1.98
C VAL A 96 -22.34 -0.74 -0.90
N ARG A 97 -22.45 0.58 -0.91
CA ARG A 97 -21.87 1.46 0.13
C ARG A 97 -22.44 1.23 1.53
N PHE A 98 -23.55 0.50 1.68
CA PHE A 98 -24.08 0.11 2.98
C PHE A 98 -23.53 -1.23 3.50
N ALA A 99 -23.05 -2.13 2.63
CA ALA A 99 -22.33 -3.36 3.02
C ALA A 99 -20.99 -3.45 2.31
N THR A 100 -20.15 -2.50 2.69
CA THR A 100 -18.77 -2.38 2.25
C THR A 100 -18.00 -3.66 2.60
N ASP A 101 -18.17 -4.17 3.83
CA ASP A 101 -17.46 -5.36 4.34
C ASP A 101 -17.70 -6.62 3.48
N LEU A 102 -18.97 -6.92 3.17
CA LEU A 102 -19.32 -8.08 2.34
C LEU A 102 -18.83 -7.94 0.89
N TYR A 103 -18.76 -6.71 0.37
CA TYR A 103 -18.26 -6.48 -0.99
C TYR A 103 -16.74 -6.65 -1.05
N ALA A 104 -16.01 -6.17 -0.04
CA ALA A 104 -14.60 -6.45 0.12
C ALA A 104 -14.34 -7.96 0.19
N ASP A 105 -15.09 -8.70 1.01
CA ASP A 105 -14.98 -10.16 1.11
C ASP A 105 -15.18 -10.85 -0.24
N LEU A 106 -16.18 -10.43 -1.01
CA LEU A 106 -16.42 -10.96 -2.37
C LEU A 106 -15.22 -10.70 -3.29
N CYS A 107 -14.62 -9.51 -3.21
CA CYS A 107 -13.43 -9.17 -3.98
C CYS A 107 -12.22 -10.00 -3.54
N HIS A 108 -12.02 -10.20 -2.24
CA HIS A 108 -10.96 -11.04 -1.68
C HIS A 108 -11.09 -12.50 -2.14
N LEU A 109 -12.31 -13.05 -2.13
CA LEU A 109 -12.59 -14.40 -2.64
C LEU A 109 -12.27 -14.52 -4.14
N LEU A 110 -12.65 -13.52 -4.95
CA LEU A 110 -12.29 -13.51 -6.36
C LEU A 110 -10.78 -13.44 -6.55
N THR A 111 -10.09 -12.58 -5.81
CA THR A 111 -8.63 -12.43 -5.88
C THR A 111 -7.96 -13.77 -5.60
N ASN A 112 -8.31 -14.43 -4.50
CA ASN A 112 -7.80 -15.76 -4.15
C ASN A 112 -8.05 -16.79 -5.26
N HIS A 113 -9.27 -16.79 -5.80
CA HIS A 113 -9.65 -17.69 -6.90
C HIS A 113 -8.83 -17.46 -8.18
N LEU A 114 -8.62 -16.21 -8.57
CA LEU A 114 -7.80 -15.84 -9.74
C LEU A 114 -6.33 -16.19 -9.55
N VAL A 115 -5.82 -16.11 -8.31
CA VAL A 115 -4.47 -16.57 -7.97
C VAL A 115 -4.36 -18.09 -8.11
N GLU A 116 -5.34 -18.86 -7.66
CA GLU A 116 -5.37 -20.32 -7.81
C GLU A 116 -5.41 -20.76 -9.28
N ILE A 117 -6.22 -20.09 -10.11
CA ILE A 117 -6.34 -20.35 -11.55
C ILE A 117 -5.12 -19.85 -12.34
N LYS A 118 -4.22 -19.07 -11.72
CA LYS A 118 -3.03 -18.46 -12.35
C LYS A 118 -3.38 -17.52 -13.52
N GLN A 119 -4.56 -16.90 -13.51
CA GLN A 119 -4.98 -15.91 -14.51
C GLN A 119 -5.32 -14.55 -13.87
N PRO A 120 -4.36 -13.90 -13.18
CA PRO A 120 -4.60 -12.65 -12.43
C PRO A 120 -4.94 -11.45 -13.32
N ILE A 121 -4.56 -11.46 -14.61
CA ILE A 121 -4.77 -10.34 -15.55
C ILE A 121 -6.26 -10.01 -15.73
N ARG A 122 -7.13 -11.03 -15.75
CA ARG A 122 -8.56 -10.87 -15.98
C ARG A 122 -9.26 -10.07 -14.87
N GLY A 123 -8.75 -10.17 -13.64
CA GLY A 123 -9.32 -9.47 -12.49
C GLY A 123 -9.01 -7.97 -12.42
N LEU A 124 -7.97 -7.49 -13.12
CA LEU A 124 -7.48 -6.10 -12.96
C LEU A 124 -8.53 -5.04 -13.32
N GLU A 125 -9.14 -5.17 -14.50
CA GLU A 125 -10.18 -4.23 -14.96
C GLU A 125 -11.43 -4.29 -14.08
N ILE A 126 -11.76 -5.48 -13.56
CA ILE A 126 -12.93 -5.66 -12.71
C ILE A 126 -12.69 -5.02 -11.34
N LEU A 127 -11.55 -5.29 -10.71
CA LEU A 127 -11.21 -4.69 -9.41
C LEU A 127 -11.07 -3.16 -9.51
N LYS A 128 -10.54 -2.64 -10.63
CA LYS A 128 -10.50 -1.20 -10.90
C LYS A 128 -11.89 -0.57 -10.90
N LYS A 129 -12.85 -1.19 -11.59
CA LYS A 129 -14.26 -0.75 -11.57
C LYS A 129 -14.86 -0.89 -10.18
N ALA A 130 -14.53 -1.98 -9.48
CA ALA A 130 -15.05 -2.26 -8.15
C ALA A 130 -14.61 -1.21 -7.13
N ILE A 131 -13.34 -0.78 -7.18
CA ILE A 131 -12.78 0.29 -6.34
C ILE A 131 -13.50 1.61 -6.60
N ARG A 132 -13.64 2.01 -7.87
CA ARG A 132 -14.31 3.28 -8.25
C ARG A 132 -15.78 3.34 -7.81
N LYS A 133 -16.45 2.19 -7.64
CA LYS A 133 -17.84 2.13 -7.16
C LYS A 133 -17.95 2.32 -5.65
N ILE A 134 -16.99 1.79 -4.88
CA ILE A 134 -17.00 1.90 -3.40
C ILE A 134 -16.47 3.25 -2.92
N GLN A 135 -15.45 3.80 -3.59
CA GLN A 135 -14.86 5.06 -3.18
C GLN A 135 -15.89 6.19 -3.13
N LEU A 136 -15.91 6.93 -2.02
CA LEU A 136 -16.65 8.18 -1.87
C LEU A 136 -15.86 9.34 -2.45
N PHE A 137 -14.53 9.26 -2.38
CA PHE A 137 -13.56 10.21 -2.91
C PHE A 137 -12.31 9.46 -3.39
N ASP A 138 -11.58 10.03 -4.35
CA ASP A 138 -10.47 9.35 -5.05
C ASP A 138 -9.30 8.96 -4.12
N SER A 139 -9.11 9.69 -3.01
CA SER A 139 -8.07 9.43 -2.02
C SER A 139 -8.50 8.50 -0.87
N GLN A 140 -9.62 7.77 -1.03
CA GLN A 140 -10.10 6.79 -0.06
C GLN A 140 -9.45 5.41 -0.30
N LEU A 141 -8.75 4.89 0.69
CA LEU A 141 -8.18 3.54 0.67
C LEU A 141 -9.22 2.50 1.09
N THR A 142 -9.38 1.48 0.26
CA THR A 142 -10.24 0.30 0.51
C THR A 142 -9.38 -0.98 0.49
N SER A 143 -9.84 -2.06 1.10
CA SER A 143 -9.05 -3.31 1.20
C SER A 143 -8.74 -3.90 -0.17
N ILE A 144 -9.65 -3.68 -1.13
CA ILE A 144 -9.58 -4.09 -2.53
C ILE A 144 -8.36 -3.49 -3.26
N HIS A 145 -7.81 -2.37 -2.78
CA HIS A 145 -6.58 -1.82 -3.35
C HIS A 145 -5.38 -2.77 -3.12
N ALA A 146 -5.34 -3.47 -1.98
CA ALA A 146 -4.29 -4.45 -1.71
C ALA A 146 -4.36 -5.63 -2.70
N ASP A 147 -5.57 -6.10 -2.97
CA ASP A 147 -5.85 -7.16 -3.93
C ASP A 147 -5.48 -6.77 -5.36
N LEU A 148 -5.83 -5.55 -5.78
CA LEU A 148 -5.44 -5.01 -7.09
C LEU A 148 -3.92 -5.03 -7.24
N CYS A 149 -3.20 -4.55 -6.22
CA CYS A 149 -1.74 -4.56 -6.21
C CYS A 149 -1.17 -5.99 -6.24
N GLN A 150 -1.79 -6.93 -5.53
CA GLN A 150 -1.40 -8.34 -5.54
C GLN A 150 -1.55 -8.95 -6.94
N LEU A 151 -2.69 -8.74 -7.61
CA LEU A 151 -2.93 -9.24 -8.98
C LEU A 151 -1.99 -8.57 -9.99
N CYS A 152 -1.71 -7.27 -9.85
CA CYS A 152 -0.72 -6.57 -10.70
C CYS A 152 0.67 -7.18 -10.55
N LEU A 153 1.09 -7.47 -9.31
CA LEU A 153 2.39 -8.05 -9.02
C LEU A 153 2.54 -9.47 -9.61
N LEU A 154 1.50 -10.30 -9.51
CA LEU A 154 1.48 -11.65 -10.06
C LEU A 154 1.40 -11.67 -11.59
N SER A 155 0.62 -10.77 -12.18
CA SER A 155 0.49 -10.62 -13.64
C SER A 155 1.69 -9.93 -14.30
N LYS A 156 2.58 -9.31 -13.51
CA LYS A 156 3.67 -8.43 -13.96
C LYS A 156 3.19 -7.21 -14.75
N CYS A 157 1.91 -6.85 -14.65
CA CYS A 157 1.34 -5.68 -15.30
C CYS A 157 1.10 -4.58 -14.26
N MET A 158 2.04 -3.65 -14.14
CA MET A 158 2.01 -2.63 -13.08
C MET A 158 1.23 -1.37 -13.46
N LYS A 159 1.02 -1.10 -14.75
CA LYS A 159 0.40 0.15 -15.23
C LYS A 159 -0.98 0.45 -14.62
N PRO A 160 -1.91 -0.53 -14.51
CA PRO A 160 -3.25 -0.24 -14.00
C PRO A 160 -3.27 0.16 -12.51
N ALA A 161 -2.29 -0.28 -11.72
CA ALA A 161 -2.20 0.07 -10.30
C ALA A 161 -1.70 1.49 -10.07
N LEU A 162 -0.95 2.08 -11.01
CA LEU A 162 -0.35 3.41 -10.85
C LEU A 162 -1.38 4.51 -10.69
N GLU A 163 -2.52 4.41 -11.39
CA GLU A 163 -3.61 5.40 -11.26
C GLU A 163 -4.05 5.58 -9.80
N PHE A 164 -4.05 4.50 -9.03
CA PHE A 164 -4.44 4.50 -7.62
C PHE A 164 -3.27 4.70 -6.66
N LEU A 165 -2.06 4.27 -7.03
CA LEU A 165 -0.88 4.41 -6.19
C LEU A 165 -0.30 5.84 -6.22
N ASP A 166 -0.41 6.54 -7.36
CA ASP A 166 0.10 7.90 -7.52
C ASP A 166 -0.78 8.94 -6.79
N THR A 167 -2.00 8.55 -6.42
CA THR A 167 -2.90 9.38 -5.62
C THR A 167 -2.62 9.16 -4.13
N ASP A 168 -2.19 10.21 -3.44
CA ASP A 168 -1.91 10.15 -2.01
C ASP A 168 -3.22 9.89 -1.22
N VAL A 169 -3.24 8.77 -0.49
CA VAL A 169 -4.38 8.36 0.35
C VAL A 169 -4.55 9.32 1.51
N THR A 170 -5.77 9.81 1.71
CA THR A 170 -6.10 10.73 2.80
C THR A 170 -7.14 10.20 3.77
N GLY A 171 -7.95 9.23 3.36
CA GLY A 171 -8.93 8.59 4.23
C GLY A 171 -8.93 7.08 4.05
N ILE A 172 -9.23 6.38 5.14
CA ILE A 172 -9.33 4.92 5.17
C ILE A 172 -10.82 4.57 5.20
N GLY A 173 -11.26 3.68 4.31
CA GLY A 173 -12.65 3.22 4.28
C GLY A 173 -13.05 2.49 5.56
N ASN A 174 -14.35 2.56 5.90
CA ASN A 174 -14.89 1.97 7.13
C ASN A 174 -14.63 0.46 7.24
N GLU A 175 -14.50 -0.25 6.11
CA GLU A 175 -14.16 -1.69 6.03
C GLU A 175 -12.81 -2.00 6.70
N LEU A 176 -11.81 -1.16 6.44
CA LEU A 176 -10.47 -1.29 7.04
C LEU A 176 -10.44 -0.87 8.51
N GLY A 177 -11.50 -0.24 9.01
CA GLY A 177 -11.66 0.18 10.40
C GLY A 177 -12.07 -0.93 11.36
N GLY A 178 -12.33 -2.14 10.85
CA GLY A 178 -12.63 -3.33 11.65
C GLY A 178 -11.43 -3.85 12.45
N ILE A 179 -11.71 -4.50 13.58
CA ILE A 179 -10.72 -5.01 14.57
C ILE A 179 -9.69 -5.97 13.95
N ASN A 180 -9.95 -6.56 12.77
CA ASN A 180 -9.14 -7.64 12.20
C ASN A 180 -8.43 -7.30 10.87
N ASP A 181 -8.56 -6.08 10.31
CA ASP A 181 -8.20 -5.84 8.91
C ASP A 181 -6.98 -4.94 8.63
N SER A 182 -6.16 -4.68 9.65
CA SER A 182 -4.87 -3.97 9.49
C SER A 182 -3.91 -4.65 8.51
N LYS A 183 -4.14 -5.93 8.18
CA LYS A 183 -3.37 -6.69 7.20
C LYS A 183 -3.48 -6.09 5.78
N HIS A 184 -4.68 -5.74 5.30
CA HIS A 184 -4.82 -5.22 3.93
C HIS A 184 -4.18 -3.83 3.78
N PHE A 185 -4.22 -3.02 4.83
CA PHE A 185 -3.45 -1.77 4.88
C PHE A 185 -1.94 -2.03 4.68
N LEU A 186 -1.36 -2.95 5.47
CA LEU A 186 0.06 -3.31 5.34
C LEU A 186 0.39 -3.90 3.97
N LEU A 187 -0.49 -4.73 3.41
CA LEU A 187 -0.31 -5.34 2.10
C LEU A 187 -0.36 -4.32 0.97
N TYR A 188 -1.30 -3.37 1.02
CA TYR A 188 -1.40 -2.30 0.02
C TYR A 188 -0.09 -1.52 -0.09
N TYR A 189 0.42 -1.01 1.03
CA TYR A 189 1.67 -0.24 1.01
C TYR A 189 2.89 -1.11 0.70
N TYR A 190 2.94 -2.36 1.17
CA TYR A 190 4.03 -3.27 0.85
C TYR A 190 4.07 -3.63 -0.64
N TYR A 191 2.94 -3.99 -1.24
CA TYR A 191 2.85 -4.30 -2.66
C TYR A 191 3.04 -3.06 -3.52
N GLY A 192 2.49 -1.90 -3.12
CA GLY A 192 2.75 -0.61 -3.76
C GLY A 192 4.25 -0.28 -3.79
N GLY A 193 4.95 -0.46 -2.66
CA GLY A 193 6.40 -0.30 -2.59
C GLY A 193 7.15 -1.25 -3.53
N MET A 194 6.71 -2.51 -3.65
CA MET A 194 7.29 -3.47 -4.61
C MET A 194 7.03 -3.06 -6.07
N ILE A 195 5.84 -2.54 -6.38
CA ILE A 195 5.48 -2.04 -7.72
C ILE A 195 6.38 -0.86 -8.10
N TYR A 196 6.51 0.14 -7.23
CA TYR A 196 7.40 1.28 -7.46
C TYR A 196 8.87 0.88 -7.56
N THR A 197 9.31 -0.08 -6.74
CA THR A 197 10.67 -0.63 -6.84
C THR A 197 10.90 -1.30 -8.20
N ALA A 198 9.92 -2.06 -8.71
CA ALA A 198 10.01 -2.70 -10.02
C ALA A 198 10.06 -1.67 -11.17
N MET A 199 9.41 -0.52 -11.00
CA MET A 199 9.45 0.60 -11.94
C MET A 199 10.67 1.52 -11.77
N LYS A 200 11.58 1.21 -10.85
CA LYS A 200 12.73 2.04 -10.48
C LYS A 200 12.38 3.44 -9.94
N ASN A 201 11.13 3.66 -9.51
CA ASN A 201 10.75 4.87 -8.78
C ASN A 201 11.07 4.65 -7.29
N TYR A 202 12.36 4.77 -6.94
CA TYR A 202 12.84 4.46 -5.60
C TYR A 202 12.37 5.45 -4.53
N ASP A 203 12.07 6.70 -4.90
CA ASP A 203 11.61 7.75 -3.98
C ASP A 203 10.23 7.40 -3.40
N ARG A 204 9.25 7.17 -4.27
CA ARG A 204 7.92 6.70 -3.85
C ARG A 204 7.97 5.31 -3.20
N ALA A 205 8.80 4.39 -3.71
CA ALA A 205 8.95 3.08 -3.08
C ALA A 205 9.41 3.17 -1.62
N LEU A 206 10.35 4.08 -1.34
CA LEU A 206 10.88 4.29 0.00
C LEU A 206 9.80 4.81 0.95
N TYR A 207 9.04 5.82 0.52
CA TYR A 207 7.90 6.34 1.27
C TYR A 207 6.89 5.23 1.61
N PHE A 208 6.53 4.38 0.63
CA PHE A 208 5.59 3.29 0.83
C PHE A 208 6.10 2.27 1.87
N PHE A 209 7.39 1.88 1.80
CA PHE A 209 7.95 0.99 2.81
C PHE A 209 8.07 1.65 4.19
N GLU A 210 8.34 2.95 4.25
CA GLU A 210 8.36 3.72 5.49
C GLU A 210 7.00 3.68 6.18
N VAL A 211 5.91 3.92 5.45
CA VAL A 211 4.54 3.87 5.97
C VAL A 211 4.27 2.52 6.64
N VAL A 212 4.59 1.39 5.97
CA VAL A 212 4.39 0.03 6.53
C VAL A 212 5.09 -0.17 7.87
N VAL A 213 6.32 0.35 8.01
CA VAL A 213 7.13 0.18 9.23
C VAL A 213 6.66 1.14 10.34
N THR A 214 6.07 2.28 9.98
CA THR A 214 5.55 3.26 10.95
C THR A 214 4.19 2.92 11.54
N VAL A 215 3.45 1.96 10.96
CA VAL A 215 2.15 1.54 11.49
C VAL A 215 2.26 1.14 12.96
N PRO A 216 1.40 1.69 13.85
CA PRO A 216 1.35 1.27 15.25
C PRO A 216 1.08 -0.22 15.38
N ALA A 217 2.00 -0.97 15.97
CA ALA A 217 1.90 -2.43 16.06
C ALA A 217 2.37 -2.95 17.41
N MET A 218 1.55 -3.79 18.03
CA MET A 218 1.88 -4.52 19.26
C MET A 218 2.67 -5.81 18.98
N VAL A 219 2.50 -6.39 17.79
CA VAL A 219 3.16 -7.62 17.33
C VAL A 219 3.77 -7.36 15.95
N VAL A 220 4.97 -7.88 15.71
CA VAL A 220 5.64 -7.75 14.41
C VAL A 220 5.09 -8.78 13.44
N SER A 221 4.58 -8.31 12.30
CA SER A 221 4.15 -9.18 11.20
C SER A 221 5.29 -9.47 10.22
N HIS A 222 5.20 -10.58 9.49
CA HIS A 222 6.15 -10.89 8.42
C HIS A 222 6.15 -9.84 7.29
N ILE A 223 5.01 -9.18 7.05
CA ILE A 223 4.88 -8.11 6.05
C ILE A 223 5.77 -6.93 6.42
N MET A 224 5.72 -6.50 7.69
CA MET A 224 6.58 -5.42 8.19
C MET A 224 8.07 -5.79 8.12
N LEU A 225 8.41 -7.05 8.39
CA LEU A 225 9.79 -7.52 8.31
C LEU A 225 10.33 -7.52 6.88
N GLU A 226 9.55 -8.00 5.91
CA GLU A 226 9.94 -7.95 4.51
C GLU A 226 9.97 -6.52 3.95
N ALA A 227 9.05 -5.65 4.39
CA ALA A 227 9.06 -4.23 4.07
C ALA A 227 10.32 -3.55 4.59
N TYR A 228 10.72 -3.83 5.84
CA TYR A 228 11.91 -3.24 6.45
C TYR A 228 13.21 -3.68 5.77
N LYS A 229 13.32 -4.95 5.38
CA LYS A 229 14.46 -5.43 4.57
C LYS A 229 14.56 -4.66 3.26
N LYS A 230 13.44 -4.46 2.56
CA LYS A 230 13.39 -3.71 1.28
C LYS A 230 13.62 -2.21 1.48
N TYR A 231 13.14 -1.64 2.58
CA TYR A 231 13.43 -0.25 2.98
C TYR A 231 14.93 -0.02 3.12
N ILE A 232 15.67 -0.92 3.78
CA ILE A 232 17.14 -0.83 3.87
C ILE A 232 17.77 -0.86 2.46
N LEU A 233 17.36 -1.80 1.61
CA LEU A 233 17.95 -1.91 0.26
C LEU A 233 17.64 -0.68 -0.60
N VAL A 234 16.39 -0.21 -0.62
CA VAL A 234 15.97 0.95 -1.41
C VAL A 234 16.61 2.25 -0.88
N SER A 235 16.71 2.42 0.44
CA SER A 235 17.40 3.58 1.02
C SER A 235 18.90 3.60 0.68
N LEU A 236 19.55 2.44 0.64
CA LEU A 236 20.94 2.32 0.16
C LEU A 236 21.06 2.68 -1.32
N ILE A 237 20.14 2.23 -2.18
CA ILE A 237 20.15 2.55 -3.60
C ILE A 237 20.00 4.07 -3.83
N LEU A 238 19.02 4.70 -3.17
CA LEU A 238 18.69 6.10 -3.40
C LEU A 238 19.67 7.05 -2.67
N HIS A 239 19.84 6.89 -1.35
CA HIS A 239 20.61 7.82 -0.53
C HIS A 239 22.04 7.36 -0.23
N GLY A 240 22.39 6.09 -0.46
CA GLY A 240 23.72 5.55 -0.13
C GLY A 240 23.94 5.36 1.37
N LYS A 241 22.88 5.57 2.17
CA LYS A 241 22.84 5.38 3.61
C LYS A 241 21.41 5.02 4.00
N VAL A 242 21.26 4.27 5.09
CA VAL A 242 19.94 3.99 5.64
C VAL A 242 19.39 5.26 6.28
N LEU A 243 18.21 5.69 5.84
CA LEU A 243 17.51 6.82 6.44
C LEU A 243 17.02 6.44 7.83
N PRO A 244 17.27 7.30 8.84
CA PRO A 244 16.78 7.05 10.18
C PRO A 244 15.24 7.07 10.16
N MET A 245 14.66 6.05 10.77
CA MET A 245 13.21 5.95 10.89
C MET A 245 12.65 7.11 11.72
N PRO A 246 11.40 7.55 11.46
CA PRO A 246 10.74 8.55 12.29
C PRO A 246 10.63 8.13 13.76
N LYS A 247 10.68 9.11 14.68
CA LYS A 247 10.67 8.87 16.13
C LYS A 247 9.36 8.24 16.65
N TYR A 248 8.26 8.40 15.91
CA TYR A 248 6.96 7.83 16.25
C TYR A 248 6.81 6.36 15.86
N THR A 249 7.86 5.73 15.29
CA THR A 249 7.84 4.29 15.01
C THR A 249 7.69 3.48 16.29
N SER A 250 6.89 2.40 16.19
CA SER A 250 6.60 1.52 17.33
C SER A 250 7.89 0.93 17.94
N GLN A 251 8.02 0.95 19.26
CA GLN A 251 9.21 0.43 19.95
C GLN A 251 9.45 -1.06 19.68
N VAL A 252 8.37 -1.83 19.53
CA VAL A 252 8.38 -3.25 19.19
C VAL A 252 9.08 -3.49 17.84
N VAL A 253 8.78 -2.65 16.85
CA VAL A 253 9.36 -2.69 15.50
C VAL A 253 10.87 -2.49 15.57
N CYS A 254 11.34 -1.46 16.28
CA CYS A 254 12.78 -1.21 16.46
C CYS A 254 13.52 -2.33 17.21
N ARG A 255 12.88 -2.95 18.22
CA ARG A 255 13.49 -3.99 19.06
C ARG A 255 13.64 -5.32 18.35
N PHE A 256 12.65 -5.72 17.55
CA PHE A 256 12.61 -7.04 16.91
C PHE A 256 13.10 -7.04 15.46
N LEU A 257 12.86 -5.97 14.69
CA LEU A 257 13.27 -5.97 13.27
C LEU A 257 14.78 -5.91 13.10
N LYS A 258 15.49 -5.07 13.86
CA LYS A 258 16.95 -4.90 13.72
C LYS A 258 17.72 -6.22 13.89
N PRO A 259 17.47 -7.04 14.95
CA PRO A 259 18.14 -8.34 15.08
C PRO A 259 17.75 -9.33 13.97
N LEU A 260 16.48 -9.35 13.58
CA LEU A 260 15.98 -10.28 12.56
C LEU A 260 16.50 -9.96 11.15
N SER A 261 16.83 -8.71 10.88
CA SER A 261 17.42 -8.24 9.62
C SER A 261 18.92 -7.93 9.74
N ALA A 262 19.63 -8.54 10.70
CA ALA A 262 21.07 -8.34 10.87
C ALA A 262 21.88 -8.48 9.56
N PRO A 263 21.63 -9.48 8.68
CA PRO A 263 22.35 -9.60 7.41
C PRO A 263 22.21 -8.38 6.47
N TYR A 264 21.08 -7.67 6.56
CA TYR A 264 20.84 -6.45 5.77
C TYR A 264 21.54 -5.24 6.38
N HIS A 265 21.72 -5.21 7.71
CA HIS A 265 22.54 -4.19 8.37
C HIS A 265 24.04 -4.44 8.15
N ASP A 266 24.48 -5.69 8.11
CA ASP A 266 25.87 -6.04 7.77
C ASP A 266 26.22 -5.61 6.34
N LEU A 267 25.25 -5.67 5.41
CA LEU A 267 25.41 -5.14 4.04
C LEU A 267 25.66 -3.64 4.00
N VAL A 268 25.10 -2.88 4.95
CA VAL A 268 25.39 -1.44 5.09
C VAL A 268 26.85 -1.22 5.48
N ALA A 269 27.39 -2.08 6.34
CA ALA A 269 28.74 -1.94 6.88
C ALA A 269 29.82 -2.45 5.93
N SER A 270 29.57 -3.53 5.18
CA SER A 270 30.56 -4.12 4.28
C SER A 270 29.94 -4.72 3.03
N GLN A 271 30.51 -4.41 1.87
CA GLN A 271 30.12 -5.00 0.59
C GLN A 271 30.36 -6.52 0.55
N HIS A 272 31.35 -7.03 1.30
CA HIS A 272 31.62 -8.47 1.39
C HIS A 272 30.50 -9.26 2.08
N ALA A 273 29.64 -8.58 2.85
CA ALA A 273 28.48 -9.20 3.47
C ALA A 273 27.47 -9.71 2.42
N ALA A 274 27.44 -9.12 1.21
CA ALA A 274 26.61 -9.59 0.11
C ALA A 274 26.92 -11.04 -0.30
N SER A 275 28.21 -11.39 -0.36
CA SER A 275 28.68 -12.75 -0.66
C SER A 275 28.51 -13.69 0.54
N LYS A 276 28.80 -13.19 1.75
CA LYS A 276 28.72 -13.97 3.00
C LYS A 276 27.29 -14.44 3.31
N HIS A 277 26.29 -13.58 3.10
CA HIS A 277 24.89 -13.86 3.43
C HIS A 277 24.02 -14.15 2.20
N ARG A 278 24.64 -14.55 1.08
CA ARG A 278 23.97 -14.79 -0.21
C ARG A 278 22.74 -15.70 -0.10
N GLU A 279 22.84 -16.79 0.65
CA GLU A 279 21.73 -17.75 0.82
C GLU A 279 20.48 -17.11 1.45
N ILE A 280 20.69 -16.16 2.39
CA ILE A 280 19.60 -15.43 3.05
C ILE A 280 18.91 -14.51 2.05
N PHE A 281 19.67 -13.78 1.22
CA PHE A 281 19.11 -12.88 0.21
C PHE A 281 18.37 -13.62 -0.91
N VAL A 282 18.83 -14.82 -1.26
CA VAL A 282 18.15 -15.70 -2.23
C VAL A 282 16.85 -16.24 -1.64
N ARG A 283 16.88 -16.71 -0.38
CA ARG A 283 15.68 -17.18 0.33
C ARG A 283 14.62 -16.10 0.44
N ASP A 284 15.02 -14.87 0.74
CA ASP A 284 14.14 -13.71 0.86
C ASP A 284 13.72 -13.13 -0.52
N LYS A 285 14.19 -13.70 -1.63
CA LYS A 285 13.95 -13.25 -3.02
C LYS A 285 14.36 -11.79 -3.30
N ASN A 286 15.31 -11.26 -2.55
CA ASN A 286 15.78 -9.87 -2.65
C ASN A 286 17.15 -9.73 -3.33
N MET A 287 17.74 -10.83 -3.84
CA MET A 287 19.08 -10.84 -4.42
C MET A 287 19.28 -9.83 -5.57
N GLY A 288 18.26 -9.61 -6.39
CA GLY A 288 18.32 -8.62 -7.47
C GLY A 288 18.52 -7.19 -6.95
N LEU A 289 17.85 -6.84 -5.86
CA LEU A 289 18.01 -5.54 -5.20
C LEU A 289 19.37 -5.41 -4.51
N VAL A 290 19.90 -6.49 -3.93
CA VAL A 290 21.26 -6.49 -3.35
C VAL A 290 22.32 -6.21 -4.42
N ASN A 291 22.18 -6.79 -5.61
CA ASN A 291 23.08 -6.47 -6.73
C ASN A 291 22.98 -5.01 -7.16
N GLN A 292 21.76 -4.44 -7.17
CA GLN A 292 21.58 -3.01 -7.43
C GLN A 292 22.21 -2.14 -6.33
N VAL A 293 22.14 -2.54 -5.07
CA VAL A 293 22.85 -1.86 -3.97
C VAL A 293 24.35 -1.83 -4.24
N LEU A 294 24.96 -2.97 -4.60
CA LEU A 294 26.40 -3.01 -4.92
C LEU A 294 26.76 -2.05 -6.06
N ASN A 295 25.97 -2.05 -7.15
CA ASN A 295 26.18 -1.12 -8.26
C ASN A 295 26.00 0.34 -7.83
N SER A 296 24.99 0.64 -7.01
CA SER A 296 24.74 1.99 -6.49
C SER A 296 25.86 2.47 -5.55
N MET A 297 26.51 1.56 -4.82
CA MET A 297 27.64 1.90 -3.95
C MET A 297 28.86 2.33 -4.77
N TYR A 298 29.15 1.65 -5.89
CA TYR A 298 30.21 2.08 -6.82
C TYR A 298 29.91 3.47 -7.38
N LYS A 299 28.67 3.71 -7.83
CA LYS A 299 28.20 5.02 -8.29
C LYS A 299 28.35 6.11 -7.23
N LYS A 300 27.93 5.84 -5.98
CA LYS A 300 28.09 6.77 -4.85
C LYS A 300 29.56 7.06 -4.55
N ASN A 301 30.44 6.07 -4.61
CA ASN A 301 31.87 6.27 -4.41
C ASN A 301 32.45 7.19 -5.50
N ILE A 302 32.03 7.05 -6.76
CA ILE A 302 32.40 7.97 -7.85
C ILE A 302 31.81 9.38 -7.61
N GLN A 303 30.56 9.50 -7.19
CA GLN A 303 29.95 10.79 -6.79
C GLN A 303 30.64 11.46 -5.59
N ARG A 304 31.35 10.71 -4.75
CA ARG A 304 32.16 11.31 -3.67
C ARG A 304 33.45 11.90 -4.21
N LEU A 305 34.00 11.37 -5.30
CA LEU A 305 35.20 11.89 -5.94
C LEU A 305 34.95 13.24 -6.62
N THR A 306 33.74 13.49 -7.14
CA THR A 306 33.40 14.81 -7.73
C THR A 306 33.45 15.95 -6.71
N LYS A 307 33.27 15.66 -5.41
CA LYS A 307 33.32 16.66 -4.35
C LYS A 307 34.75 17.07 -3.96
N THR A 308 35.74 16.23 -4.25
CA THR A 308 37.12 16.43 -3.81
C THR A 308 38.09 16.65 -4.97
N PHE A 309 37.76 16.19 -6.16
CA PHE A 309 38.62 16.26 -7.35
C PHE A 309 37.90 16.98 -8.48
N LEU A 310 38.61 17.90 -9.14
CA LEU A 310 38.18 18.49 -10.41
C LEU A 310 38.59 17.59 -11.58
N THR A 311 39.83 17.08 -11.54
CA THR A 311 40.38 16.20 -12.57
C THR A 311 41.03 14.99 -11.93
N LEU A 312 40.73 13.78 -12.42
CA LEU A 312 41.27 12.54 -11.86
C LEU A 312 41.55 11.52 -12.97
N SER A 313 42.63 10.75 -12.85
CA SER A 313 42.95 9.70 -13.82
C SER A 313 41.98 8.52 -13.69
N LEU A 314 41.67 7.84 -14.80
CA LEU A 314 40.80 6.65 -14.81
C LEU A 314 41.39 5.51 -13.97
N SER A 315 42.72 5.40 -13.90
CA SER A 315 43.41 4.46 -13.01
C SER A 315 43.19 4.77 -11.54
N ASP A 316 43.28 6.04 -11.13
CA ASP A 316 43.06 6.43 -9.73
C ASP A 316 41.60 6.28 -9.32
N VAL A 317 40.66 6.54 -10.24
CA VAL A 317 39.24 6.23 -10.03
C VAL A 317 39.07 4.73 -9.76
N ALA A 318 39.65 3.88 -10.61
CA ALA A 318 39.54 2.43 -10.46
C ALA A 318 40.13 1.94 -9.13
N SER A 319 41.32 2.42 -8.74
CA SER A 319 41.96 2.05 -7.48
C SER A 319 41.18 2.50 -6.24
N ARG A 320 40.58 3.70 -6.25
CA ARG A 320 39.82 4.22 -5.10
C ARG A 320 38.41 3.64 -4.97
N VAL A 321 37.82 3.22 -6.08
CA VAL A 321 36.48 2.62 -6.13
C VAL A 321 36.54 1.09 -6.06
N GLU A 322 37.75 0.51 -6.02
CA GLU A 322 38.01 -0.94 -6.01
C GLU A 322 37.46 -1.66 -7.25
N LEU A 323 37.56 -1.01 -8.41
CA LEU A 323 37.22 -1.60 -9.70
C LEU A 323 38.41 -2.37 -10.29
N SER A 324 38.14 -3.34 -11.17
CA SER A 324 39.17 -4.22 -11.72
C SER A 324 40.11 -3.54 -12.72
N GLY A 325 39.72 -2.37 -13.27
CA GLY A 325 40.58 -1.61 -14.17
C GLY A 325 39.96 -0.31 -14.71
N PRO A 326 40.75 0.49 -15.45
CA PRO A 326 40.35 1.80 -15.95
C PRO A 326 39.21 1.74 -16.98
N LEU A 327 39.17 0.69 -17.81
CA LEU A 327 38.09 0.47 -18.79
C LEU A 327 36.71 0.30 -18.11
N GLN A 328 36.69 -0.38 -16.97
CA GLN A 328 35.47 -0.55 -16.19
C GLN A 328 35.03 0.79 -15.58
N ALA A 329 35.99 1.56 -15.04
CA ALA A 329 35.71 2.90 -14.53
C ALA A 329 35.15 3.83 -15.62
N GLU A 330 35.73 3.81 -16.83
CA GLU A 330 35.23 4.57 -17.98
C GLU A 330 33.77 4.20 -18.31
N THR A 331 33.46 2.91 -18.36
CA THR A 331 32.10 2.41 -18.64
C THR A 331 31.10 2.87 -17.56
N TYR A 332 31.49 2.81 -16.27
CA TYR A 332 30.64 3.29 -15.18
C TYR A 332 30.38 4.80 -15.29
N ILE A 333 31.43 5.59 -15.53
CA ILE A 333 31.30 7.05 -15.64
C ILE A 333 30.44 7.43 -16.85
N LEU A 334 30.60 6.74 -17.98
CA LEU A 334 29.78 6.96 -19.17
C LEU A 334 28.30 6.69 -18.90
N ASN A 335 27.96 5.56 -18.26
CA ASN A 335 26.58 5.25 -17.86
C ASN A 335 26.02 6.31 -16.88
N MET A 336 26.84 6.80 -15.96
CA MET A 336 26.43 7.84 -15.01
C MET A 336 26.20 9.20 -15.68
N ILE A 337 26.93 9.51 -16.74
CA ILE A 337 26.70 10.72 -17.55
C ILE A 337 25.41 10.58 -18.36
N GLU A 338 25.16 9.41 -18.96
CA GLU A 338 23.94 9.14 -19.74
C GLU A 338 22.68 9.18 -18.87
N GLU A 339 22.74 8.65 -17.64
CA GLU A 339 21.63 8.71 -16.68
C GLU A 339 21.51 10.08 -15.97
N GLY A 340 22.41 11.03 -16.23
CA GLY A 340 22.39 12.37 -15.63
C GLY A 340 22.77 12.39 -14.13
N GLU A 341 23.43 11.35 -13.63
CA GLU A 341 23.83 11.22 -12.22
C GLU A 341 25.09 12.03 -11.88
N ILE A 342 25.97 12.26 -12.87
CA ILE A 342 27.21 13.05 -12.75
C ILE A 342 27.42 13.88 -14.02
N TYR A 343 27.90 15.12 -13.85
CA TYR A 343 28.42 15.94 -14.93
C TYR A 343 29.93 15.76 -15.03
N ALA A 344 30.40 15.03 -16.03
CA ALA A 344 31.82 14.82 -16.25
C ALA A 344 32.15 14.71 -17.74
N MET A 345 33.40 15.00 -18.10
CA MET A 345 33.93 14.84 -19.44
C MET A 345 35.13 13.90 -19.41
N ILE A 346 35.14 12.90 -20.30
CA ILE A 346 36.20 11.91 -20.39
C ILE A 346 37.17 12.32 -21.50
N ASN A 347 38.44 12.48 -21.17
CA ASN A 347 39.50 12.70 -22.16
C ASN A 347 40.30 11.40 -22.35
N GLN A 348 39.98 10.67 -23.41
CA GLN A 348 40.62 9.39 -23.73
C GLN A 348 42.10 9.51 -24.09
N LYS A 349 42.56 10.68 -24.59
CA LYS A 349 43.97 10.86 -24.96
C LYS A 349 44.88 10.90 -23.74
N ASP A 350 44.42 11.55 -22.68
CA ASP A 350 45.18 11.74 -21.45
C ASP A 350 44.79 10.72 -20.36
N GLY A 351 43.73 9.92 -20.57
CA GLY A 351 43.22 8.96 -19.59
C GLY A 351 42.62 9.62 -18.35
N MET A 352 42.11 10.84 -18.49
CA MET A 352 41.64 11.70 -17.39
C MET A 352 40.14 11.96 -17.48
N VAL A 353 39.51 12.10 -16.32
CA VAL A 353 38.11 12.50 -16.16
C VAL A 353 38.08 13.89 -15.52
N VAL A 354 37.39 14.82 -16.18
CA VAL A 354 37.15 16.17 -15.68
C VAL A 354 35.72 16.22 -15.14
N PHE A 355 35.57 16.41 -13.84
CA PHE A 355 34.29 16.62 -13.19
C PHE A 355 33.86 18.08 -13.38
N LEU A 356 32.63 18.27 -13.84
CA LEU A 356 32.03 19.58 -14.08
C LEU A 356 30.92 19.80 -13.04
N ASP A 357 30.65 21.07 -12.72
CA ASP A 357 29.48 21.42 -11.93
C ASP A 357 28.20 21.35 -12.76
N SER A 358 27.06 21.23 -12.08
CA SER A 358 25.74 21.19 -12.70
C SER A 358 25.53 22.39 -13.63
N PRO A 359 25.12 22.18 -14.90
CA PRO A 359 24.96 23.24 -15.90
C PRO A 359 23.75 24.16 -15.63
N GLU A 360 22.85 23.78 -14.71
CA GLU A 360 21.64 24.54 -14.41
C GLU A 360 21.93 25.82 -13.61
N LYS A 361 21.64 26.96 -14.23
CA LYS A 361 21.78 28.30 -13.62
C LYS A 361 20.45 28.86 -13.09
N TYR A 362 19.41 28.04 -12.98
CA TYR A 362 18.06 28.42 -12.50
C TYR A 362 17.41 29.61 -13.24
N ALA A 363 17.80 29.85 -14.49
CA ALA A 363 17.33 30.98 -15.30
C ALA A 363 16.47 30.53 -16.50
N SER A 364 16.22 29.23 -16.65
CA SER A 364 15.48 28.68 -17.78
C SER A 364 13.96 28.75 -17.54
N PRO A 365 13.15 28.88 -18.60
CA PRO A 365 11.69 28.80 -18.48
C PRO A 365 11.21 27.45 -17.90
N GLU A 366 12.00 26.38 -18.07
CA GLU A 366 11.75 25.06 -17.46
C GLU A 366 11.78 25.13 -15.93
N THR A 367 12.74 25.85 -15.35
CA THR A 367 12.82 26.03 -13.89
C THR A 367 11.65 26.83 -13.33
N LEU A 368 11.12 27.79 -14.08
CA LEU A 368 9.88 28.50 -13.72
C LEU A 368 8.66 27.58 -13.77
N CYS A 369 8.54 26.74 -14.80
CA CYS A 369 7.45 25.75 -14.90
C CYS A 369 7.48 24.75 -13.72
N VAL A 370 8.65 24.24 -13.36
CA VAL A 370 8.81 23.36 -12.18
C VAL A 370 8.40 24.11 -10.90
N LEU A 371 8.82 25.36 -10.74
CA LEU A 371 8.44 26.18 -9.58
C LEU A 371 6.93 26.38 -9.50
N GLU A 372 6.28 26.73 -10.60
CA GLU A 372 4.81 26.90 -10.66
C GLU A 372 4.08 25.60 -10.28
N GLN A 373 4.54 24.44 -10.77
CA GLN A 373 3.98 23.14 -10.41
C GLN A 373 4.13 22.84 -8.91
N GLN A 374 5.30 23.11 -8.34
CA GLN A 374 5.52 22.92 -6.90
C GLN A 374 4.68 23.88 -6.06
N MET A 375 4.54 25.15 -6.48
CA MET A 375 3.66 26.13 -5.82
C MET A 375 2.19 25.71 -5.86
N ALA A 376 1.73 25.19 -7.00
CA ALA A 376 0.38 24.65 -7.14
C ALA A 376 0.14 23.45 -6.20
N ALA A 377 1.12 22.54 -6.10
CA ALA A 377 1.06 21.41 -5.17
C ALA A 377 1.01 21.87 -3.70
N CYS A 378 1.83 22.83 -3.30
CA CYS A 378 1.80 23.41 -1.96
C CYS A 378 0.47 24.10 -1.66
N THR A 379 -0.10 24.81 -2.63
CA THR A 379 -1.41 25.48 -2.47
C THR A 379 -2.53 24.47 -2.28
N LYS A 380 -2.53 23.38 -3.06
CA LYS A 380 -3.49 22.27 -2.91
C LYS A 380 -3.37 21.61 -1.54
N LEU A 381 -2.15 21.35 -1.07
CA LEU A 381 -1.91 20.81 0.27
C LEU A 381 -2.41 21.78 1.36
N HIS A 382 -2.20 23.08 1.20
CA HIS A 382 -2.69 24.08 2.14
C HIS A 382 -4.22 24.10 2.24
N GLN A 383 -4.92 24.07 1.10
CA GLN A 383 -6.39 23.95 1.07
C GLN A 383 -6.87 22.69 1.79
N TYR A 384 -6.21 21.55 1.54
CA TYR A 384 -6.54 20.30 2.21
C TYR A 384 -6.35 20.37 3.74
N ILE A 385 -5.26 21.00 4.21
CA ILE A 385 -5.02 21.20 5.64
C ILE A 385 -6.11 22.09 6.25
N GLN A 386 -6.54 23.15 5.55
CA GLN A 386 -7.65 24.00 6.01
C GLN A 386 -8.96 23.22 6.12
N GLU A 387 -9.31 22.40 5.12
CA GLU A 387 -10.50 21.55 5.16
C GLU A 387 -10.45 20.57 6.35
N MET A 388 -9.29 19.96 6.59
CA MET A 388 -9.09 19.07 7.73
C MET A 388 -9.23 19.79 9.07
N ASP A 389 -8.69 21.01 9.21
CA ASP A 389 -8.84 21.84 10.41
C ASP A 389 -10.32 22.17 10.68
N VAL A 390 -11.07 22.56 9.64
CA VAL A 390 -12.52 22.79 9.74
C VAL A 390 -13.26 21.53 10.19
N GLN A 391 -12.92 20.36 9.66
CA GLN A 391 -13.53 19.09 10.11
C GLN A 391 -13.25 18.78 11.59
N ILE A 392 -12.03 19.07 12.07
CA ILE A 392 -11.67 18.90 13.47
C ILE A 392 -12.45 19.89 14.36
N GLN A 393 -12.58 21.15 13.94
CA GLN A 393 -13.32 22.18 14.67
C GLN A 393 -14.81 21.88 14.78
N VAL A 394 -15.41 21.27 13.75
CA VAL A 394 -16.83 20.86 13.75
C VAL A 394 -17.05 19.56 14.55
N ASN A 395 -16.00 18.80 14.88
CA ASN A 395 -16.14 17.53 15.58
C ASN A 395 -16.67 17.74 17.01
N PRO A 396 -17.86 17.18 17.35
CA PRO A 396 -18.51 17.44 18.64
C PRO A 396 -17.70 16.94 19.84
N GLN A 397 -16.85 15.92 19.68
CA GLN A 397 -15.96 15.45 20.75
C GLN A 397 -14.82 16.42 21.01
N TYR A 398 -14.30 17.06 19.95
CA TYR A 398 -13.28 18.09 20.05
C TYR A 398 -13.85 19.36 20.67
N VAL A 399 -15.04 19.79 20.24
CA VAL A 399 -15.77 20.93 20.82
C VAL A 399 -16.06 20.72 22.30
N LYS A 400 -16.56 19.53 22.69
CA LYS A 400 -16.81 19.21 24.11
C LYS A 400 -15.55 19.26 24.98
N LYS A 401 -14.39 18.84 24.45
CA LYS A 401 -13.11 18.88 25.19
C LYS A 401 -12.48 20.27 25.20
N SER A 402 -12.68 21.07 24.16
CA SER A 402 -12.10 22.42 24.02
C SER A 402 -12.91 23.49 24.76
N VAL A 403 -14.23 23.34 24.87
CA VAL A 403 -15.11 24.23 25.65
C VAL A 403 -14.98 24.00 27.17
N GLY A 404 -14.30 22.92 27.59
CA GLY A 404 -14.06 22.60 28.99
C GLY A 404 -15.27 21.94 29.64
N SER A 405 -15.02 20.82 30.31
CA SER A 405 -15.91 20.26 31.32
C SER A 405 -16.09 21.28 32.44
N HIS A 406 -17.15 22.07 32.39
CA HIS A 406 -17.53 23.03 33.43
C HIS A 406 -18.59 22.45 34.38
N ASP A 407 -18.55 21.14 34.64
CA ASP A 407 -19.48 20.43 35.53
C ASP A 407 -18.74 19.49 36.53
N GLU A 408 -17.60 19.92 37.08
CA GLU A 408 -16.99 19.28 38.27
C GLU A 408 -16.61 20.31 39.35
N ASP A 409 -17.52 21.22 39.70
CA ASP A 409 -17.39 22.00 40.94
C ASP A 409 -18.77 22.36 41.51
N MET A 410 -19.40 21.40 42.19
CA MET A 410 -20.42 21.67 43.21
C MET A 410 -20.08 20.82 44.46
N PRO A 411 -19.79 21.45 45.62
CA PRO A 411 -19.34 20.74 46.81
C PRO A 411 -20.53 20.11 47.54
N GLY A 412 -20.64 18.78 47.46
CA GLY A 412 -21.51 17.96 48.30
C GLY A 412 -20.80 17.56 49.60
N THR A 413 -21.29 18.08 50.71
CA THR A 413 -20.88 17.86 52.10
C THR A 413 -20.68 16.39 52.55
N SER A 414 -19.54 16.17 53.24
CA SER A 414 -19.36 15.36 54.46
C SER A 414 -19.53 13.83 54.43
N GLN A 415 -18.42 13.09 54.63
CA GLN A 415 -18.13 12.37 55.90
C GLN A 415 -16.79 11.59 55.88
N ASN A 416 -15.92 11.95 56.84
CA ASN A 416 -14.87 11.18 57.53
C ASN A 416 -14.38 9.84 56.94
N THR A 417 -13.05 9.70 56.76
CA THR A 417 -12.20 8.96 57.72
C THR A 417 -10.69 9.08 57.42
N LYS A 418 -9.98 9.66 58.39
CA LYS A 418 -8.66 9.32 58.96
C LYS A 418 -7.47 9.02 58.03
N THR A 419 -6.63 10.05 57.96
CA THR A 419 -5.16 10.08 57.85
C THR A 419 -4.46 9.06 58.76
N THR A 420 -3.55 8.26 58.19
CA THR A 420 -2.31 7.82 58.88
C THR A 420 -1.21 7.57 57.85
N TYR A 421 -0.26 8.50 57.73
CA TYR A 421 1.09 8.23 57.24
C TYR A 421 2.03 8.37 58.43
N THR A 422 2.88 7.38 58.67
CA THR A 422 3.99 7.46 59.63
C THR A 422 5.28 7.05 58.95
N MET A 423 6.20 8.03 58.99
CA MET A 423 7.66 8.06 58.84
C MET A 423 8.32 7.38 57.64
#